data_AF-A0A7J7NN92-F1
#
_entry.id   AF-A0A7J7NN92-F1
#
_cell.length_a   1.000
_cell.length_b   1.000
_cell.length_c   1.000
_cell.angle_alpha   90.00
_cell.angle_beta   90.00
_cell.angle_gamma   90.00
#
_symmetry.space_group_name_H-M   'P 1'
#
loop_
_entity.id
_entity.type
_entity.pdbx_description
1 polymer ?
#
loop_
_entity_poly.entity_id
_entity_poly.type
_entity_poly.pdbx_seq_one_letter_code
_entity_poly.pdbx_strand_id
1 'polypeptide(L)'
;MASQEENFRVITPRISEDEKKRLLHSTIIGGGPIEANEIRLSFNIVVRQYATKHLTKCGAHLKKGVVKEVYPKKIVLSDVTDIPYGLLVWSTAVGPSNFIKSLNLPKSHGGRIGIDE
;
A
#
# COMPACT_ATOMS: atom_id res chain seq x y z
N MET A 1 -9.20 -33.55 42.34
CA MET A 1 -8.13 -33.67 41.33
C MET A 1 -8.71 -33.16 40.02
N ALA A 2 -8.61 -31.85 39.78
CA ALA A 2 -9.12 -31.23 38.56
C ALA A 2 -8.07 -31.42 37.45
N SER A 3 -8.55 -31.92 36.31
CA SER A 3 -7.78 -32.29 35.12
C SER A 3 -6.95 -31.11 34.59
N GLN A 4 -5.69 -31.38 34.24
CA GLN A 4 -4.75 -30.43 33.63
C GLN A 4 -5.17 -29.93 32.23
N GLU A 5 -6.28 -30.41 31.67
CA GLU A 5 -6.72 -30.06 30.30
C GLU A 5 -7.44 -28.70 30.19
N GLU A 6 -7.91 -28.10 31.29
CA GLU A 6 -8.64 -26.81 31.21
C GLU A 6 -7.71 -25.59 31.06
N ASN A 7 -6.43 -25.71 31.38
CA ASN A 7 -5.49 -24.58 31.32
C ASN A 7 -5.00 -24.25 29.91
N PHE A 8 -5.24 -25.12 28.92
CA PHE A 8 -4.70 -24.94 27.56
C PHE A 8 -5.63 -24.15 26.62
N ARG A 9 -6.82 -23.74 27.09
CA ARG A 9 -7.79 -22.99 26.27
C ARG A 9 -7.67 -21.46 26.35
N VAL A 10 -6.77 -20.91 27.18
CA VAL A 10 -6.81 -19.50 27.60
C VAL A 10 -5.78 -18.58 26.90
N ILE A 11 -4.95 -19.08 25.99
CA ILE A 11 -3.91 -18.26 25.33
C ILE A 11 -4.15 -18.10 23.82
N THR A 12 -5.41 -17.97 23.40
CA THR A 12 -5.70 -17.26 22.15
C THR A 12 -6.13 -15.84 22.51
N PRO A 13 -5.47 -14.79 21.98
CA PRO A 13 -5.97 -13.45 22.20
C PRO A 13 -7.41 -13.39 21.68
N ARG A 14 -8.33 -12.91 22.52
CA ARG A 14 -9.78 -12.83 22.25
C ARG A 14 -10.07 -11.72 21.23
N ILE A 15 -9.42 -11.78 20.07
CA ILE A 15 -9.61 -10.85 18.95
C ILE A 15 -10.90 -11.21 18.22
N SER A 16 -11.65 -10.21 17.77
CA SER A 16 -12.81 -10.47 16.92
C SER A 16 -12.37 -11.01 15.56
N GLU A 17 -13.24 -11.78 14.89
CA GLU A 17 -12.94 -12.27 13.54
C GLU A 17 -12.68 -11.12 12.55
N ASP A 18 -13.31 -9.96 12.76
CA ASP A 18 -13.06 -8.77 11.95
C ASP A 18 -11.67 -8.17 12.20
N GLU A 19 -11.21 -8.15 13.45
CA GLU A 19 -9.84 -7.73 13.76
C GLU A 19 -8.81 -8.71 13.22
N LYS A 20 -9.08 -10.03 13.28
CA LYS A 20 -8.23 -11.06 12.71
C LYS A 20 -8.10 -10.90 11.19
N LYS A 21 -9.23 -10.72 10.48
CA LYS A 21 -9.25 -10.45 9.03
C LYS A 21 -8.48 -9.18 8.67
N ARG A 22 -8.65 -8.10 9.43
CA ARG A 22 -7.92 -6.86 9.21
C ARG A 22 -6.42 -7.04 9.42
N LEU A 23 -5.99 -7.68 10.52
CA LEU A 23 -4.58 -7.88 10.83
C LEU A 23 -3.87 -8.73 9.77
N LEU A 24 -4.57 -9.68 9.16
CA LEU A 24 -4.06 -10.49 8.04
C LEU A 24 -4.15 -9.78 6.68
N HIS A 25 -4.79 -8.62 6.60
CA HIS A 25 -4.89 -7.83 5.39
C HIS A 25 -3.66 -6.94 5.21
N SER A 26 -2.88 -7.20 4.16
CA SER A 26 -1.77 -6.35 3.75
C SER A 26 -2.20 -5.47 2.57
N THR A 27 -2.04 -4.16 2.71
CA THR A 27 -2.30 -3.19 1.64
C THR A 27 -0.99 -2.61 1.16
N ILE A 28 -0.74 -2.68 -0.15
CA ILE A 28 0.44 -2.09 -0.80
C ILE A 28 -0.02 -0.89 -1.61
N ILE A 29 0.55 0.28 -1.32
CA ILE A 29 0.30 1.52 -2.03
C ILE A 29 1.53 1.82 -2.85
N GLY A 30 1.50 1.44 -4.13
CA GLY A 30 2.63 1.57 -5.03
C GLY A 30 2.48 2.70 -6.04
N GLY A 31 3.58 3.40 -6.28
CA GLY A 31 3.81 4.27 -7.44
C GLY A 31 5.01 3.79 -8.26
N GLY A 32 5.42 2.53 -8.07
CA GLY A 32 6.45 1.85 -8.84
C GLY A 32 5.90 1.35 -10.19
N PRO A 33 6.43 0.26 -10.79
CA PRO A 33 5.90 -0.28 -12.04
C PRO A 33 4.48 -0.85 -11.94
N ILE A 34 3.73 -0.53 -10.88
CA ILE A 34 2.31 -0.78 -10.66
C ILE A 34 1.77 0.59 -10.24
N GLU A 35 1.36 1.39 -11.22
CA GLU A 35 0.83 2.73 -11.04
C GLU A 35 -0.69 2.64 -11.13
N ALA A 36 -1.40 3.02 -10.07
CA ALA A 36 -2.85 3.22 -10.07
C ALA A 36 -3.65 2.18 -10.89
N ASN A 37 -3.51 0.89 -10.54
CA ASN A 37 -4.22 -0.25 -11.14
C ASN A 37 -3.71 -0.72 -12.52
N GLU A 38 -2.60 -0.18 -13.02
CA GLU A 38 -1.91 -0.70 -14.19
C GLU A 38 -0.42 -0.88 -13.93
N ILE A 39 0.12 -1.96 -14.49
CA ILE A 39 1.57 -2.09 -14.59
C ILE A 39 2.07 -0.94 -15.46
N ARG A 40 3.12 -0.23 -15.02
CA ARG A 40 3.60 1.08 -15.49
C ARG A 40 3.14 1.42 -16.90
N LEU A 41 2.64 2.64 -17.10
CA LEU A 41 2.22 3.12 -18.42
C LEU A 41 3.33 3.09 -19.50
N SER A 42 4.58 2.82 -19.13
CA SER A 42 5.71 2.58 -20.03
C SER A 42 5.83 1.13 -20.54
N PHE A 43 5.15 0.16 -19.94
CA PHE A 43 5.13 -1.23 -20.43
C PHE A 43 4.08 -1.41 -21.52
N ASN A 44 4.34 -2.31 -22.46
CA ASN A 44 3.34 -2.71 -23.46
C ASN A 44 2.09 -3.31 -22.79
N ILE A 45 0.91 -3.03 -23.35
CA ILE A 45 -0.40 -3.48 -22.84
C ILE A 45 -0.45 -4.99 -22.54
N VAL A 46 0.23 -5.83 -23.33
CA VAL A 46 0.27 -7.29 -23.13
C VAL A 46 0.95 -7.65 -21.80
N VAL A 47 2.06 -6.98 -21.47
CA VAL A 47 2.79 -7.20 -20.21
C VAL A 47 1.91 -6.80 -19.02
N ARG A 48 1.16 -5.70 -19.17
CA ARG A 48 0.23 -5.25 -18.13
C ARG A 48 -0.87 -6.26 -17.87
N GLN A 49 -1.53 -6.72 -18.93
CA GLN A 49 -2.60 -7.72 -18.82
C GLN A 49 -2.10 -9.03 -18.22
N TYR A 50 -0.92 -9.50 -18.64
CA TYR A 50 -0.31 -10.71 -18.11
C TYR A 50 -0.12 -10.62 -16.60
N ALA A 51 0.52 -9.55 -16.12
CA ALA A 51 0.87 -9.47 -14.71
C ALA A 51 -0.30 -9.01 -13.81
N THR A 52 -1.29 -8.26 -14.33
CA THR A 52 -2.60 -8.11 -13.66
C THR A 52 -3.25 -9.48 -13.46
N LYS A 53 -3.33 -10.30 -14.51
CA LYS A 53 -3.90 -11.66 -14.43
C LYS A 53 -3.13 -12.54 -13.46
N HIS A 54 -1.79 -12.44 -13.46
CA HIS A 54 -0.94 -13.19 -12.56
C HIS A 54 -1.17 -12.82 -11.09
N LEU A 55 -1.20 -11.51 -10.77
CA LEU A 55 -1.46 -11.01 -9.42
C LEU A 55 -2.84 -11.43 -8.91
N THR A 56 -3.88 -11.30 -9.74
CA THR A 56 -5.23 -11.76 -9.38
C THR A 56 -5.25 -13.28 -9.17
N LYS A 57 -4.54 -14.07 -9.98
CA LYS A 57 -4.40 -15.52 -9.78
C LYS A 57 -3.73 -15.87 -8.45
N CYS A 58 -2.81 -15.04 -7.98
CA CYS A 58 -2.16 -15.18 -6.67
C CYS A 58 -3.04 -14.69 -5.49
N GLY A 59 -4.28 -14.25 -5.74
CA GLY A 59 -5.21 -13.78 -4.71
C GLY A 59 -5.06 -12.30 -4.36
N ALA A 60 -4.29 -11.52 -5.13
CA ALA A 60 -4.18 -10.08 -4.90
C ALA A 60 -5.45 -9.35 -5.37
N HIS A 61 -5.95 -8.43 -4.54
CA HIS A 61 -7.08 -7.57 -4.87
C HIS A 61 -6.55 -6.21 -5.33
N LEU A 62 -6.65 -5.95 -6.63
CA LEU A 62 -6.19 -4.70 -7.24
C LEU A 62 -7.30 -3.65 -7.16
N LYS A 63 -7.01 -2.50 -6.57
CA LYS A 63 -7.96 -1.39 -6.42
C LYS A 63 -7.35 -0.10 -6.91
N LYS A 64 -8.03 0.56 -7.84
CA LYS A 64 -7.65 1.88 -8.35
C LYS A 64 -8.13 2.95 -7.39
N GLY A 65 -7.23 3.82 -6.96
CA GLY A 65 -7.59 4.95 -6.12
C GLY A 65 -6.38 5.81 -5.81
N VAL A 66 -6.64 7.10 -5.61
CA VAL A 66 -5.66 8.00 -5.01
C VAL A 66 -5.91 8.00 -3.51
N VAL A 67 -4.85 7.79 -2.72
CA VAL A 67 -4.96 7.88 -1.27
C VAL A 67 -5.11 9.33 -0.88
N LYS A 68 -6.19 9.64 -0.15
CA LYS A 68 -6.44 10.96 0.39
C LYS A 68 -5.86 11.08 1.80
N GLU A 69 -6.17 10.11 2.66
CA GLU A 69 -5.79 10.12 4.08
C GLU A 69 -5.36 8.72 4.55
N VAL A 70 -4.46 8.67 5.53
CA VAL A 70 -3.97 7.43 6.16
C VAL A 70 -4.22 7.51 7.65
N TYR A 71 -4.95 6.53 8.18
CA TYR A 71 -5.29 6.37 9.59
C TYR A 71 -4.65 5.08 10.13
N PRO A 72 -4.45 4.92 11.46
CA PRO A 72 -3.75 3.77 12.02
C PRO A 72 -4.27 2.37 11.62
N LYS A 73 -5.56 2.25 11.26
CA LYS A 73 -6.20 0.97 10.91
C LYS A 73 -6.84 0.97 9.51
N LYS A 74 -6.76 2.06 8.75
CA LYS A 74 -7.39 2.19 7.42
C LYS A 74 -6.78 3.31 6.59
N ILE A 75 -6.92 3.21 5.27
CA ILE A 75 -6.72 4.34 4.36
C ILE A 75 -8.07 4.81 3.81
N VAL A 76 -8.15 6.09 3.47
CA VAL A 76 -9.30 6.69 2.80
C VAL A 76 -8.86 7.13 1.41
N LEU A 77 -9.57 6.64 0.39
CA LEU A 77 -9.35 7.03 -1.00
C LEU A 77 -10.08 8.34 -1.34
N SER A 78 -9.68 9.00 -2.43
CA SER A 78 -10.31 10.24 -2.89
C SER A 78 -11.79 10.08 -3.26
N ASP A 79 -12.23 8.88 -3.59
CA ASP A 79 -13.63 8.52 -3.84
C ASP A 79 -14.41 8.21 -2.54
N VAL A 80 -13.84 8.56 -1.38
CA VAL A 80 -14.41 8.34 -0.04
C VAL A 80 -14.45 6.86 0.37
N THR A 81 -13.78 5.98 -0.38
CA THR A 81 -13.73 4.56 -0.01
C THR A 81 -12.72 4.31 1.11
N ASP A 82 -13.19 3.65 2.17
CA ASP A 82 -12.36 3.15 3.27
C ASP A 82 -11.77 1.76 2.93
N ILE A 83 -10.46 1.59 3.16
CA ILE A 83 -9.78 0.29 3.04
C ILE A 83 -9.07 -0.02 4.36
N PRO A 84 -9.56 -0.99 5.15
CA PRO A 84 -8.92 -1.40 6.40
C PRO A 84 -7.64 -2.19 6.11
N TYR A 85 -6.63 -2.05 6.97
CA TYR A 85 -5.38 -2.81 6.84
C TYR A 85 -4.79 -3.23 8.19
N GLY A 86 -3.99 -4.29 8.16
CA GLY A 86 -3.13 -4.76 9.23
C GLY A 86 -1.68 -4.34 9.01
N LEU A 87 -1.23 -4.40 7.75
CA LEU A 87 0.07 -3.92 7.30
C LEU A 87 -0.11 -2.98 6.09
N LEU A 88 0.46 -1.78 6.17
CA LEU A 88 0.50 -0.83 5.08
C LEU A 88 1.93 -0.68 4.56
N VAL A 89 2.15 -0.97 3.27
CA VAL A 89 3.43 -0.74 2.59
C VAL A 89 3.29 0.46 1.65
N TRP A 90 4.03 1.52 1.89
CA TRP A 90 4.03 2.74 1.06
C TRP A 90 5.24 2.76 0.13
N SER A 91 5.01 2.47 -1.16
CA SER A 91 6.04 2.39 -2.20
C SER A 91 5.76 3.36 -3.37
N THR A 92 5.08 4.49 -3.11
CA THR A 92 5.01 5.60 -4.07
C THR A 92 6.26 6.48 -3.98
N ALA A 93 6.61 7.12 -5.10
CA ALA A 93 7.84 7.88 -5.23
C ALA A 93 7.96 8.99 -4.17
N VAL A 94 9.19 9.16 -3.69
CA VAL A 94 9.55 10.26 -2.79
C VAL A 94 9.74 11.56 -3.56
N GLY A 95 9.10 12.62 -3.08
CA GLY A 95 9.36 13.99 -3.52
C GLY A 95 10.74 14.50 -3.08
N PRO A 96 11.14 15.69 -3.53
CA PRO A 96 12.40 16.29 -3.11
C PRO A 96 12.44 16.47 -1.58
N SER A 97 13.57 16.16 -0.97
CA SER A 97 13.79 16.33 0.47
C SER A 97 13.79 17.80 0.86
N ASN A 98 13.60 18.10 2.16
CA ASN A 98 13.63 19.49 2.66
C ASN A 98 14.95 20.19 2.35
N PHE A 99 16.07 19.46 2.39
CA PHE A 99 17.38 19.97 1.97
C PHE A 99 17.39 20.40 0.49
N ILE A 100 16.85 19.57 -0.41
CA ILE A 100 16.75 19.94 -1.83
C ILE A 100 15.83 21.14 -2.02
N LYS A 101 14.75 21.26 -1.22
CA LYS A 101 13.84 22.41 -1.26
C LYS A 101 14.49 23.71 -0.75
N SER A 102 15.39 23.64 0.23
CA SER A 102 16.04 24.82 0.81
C SER A 102 17.19 25.37 -0.03
N LEU A 103 17.73 24.59 -0.96
CA LEU A 103 18.79 25.06 -1.86
C LEU A 103 18.25 26.05 -2.89
N ASN A 104 18.86 27.25 -2.95
CA ASN A 104 18.58 28.28 -3.96
C ASN A 104 19.21 27.94 -5.33
N LEU A 105 18.82 26.79 -5.88
CA LEU A 105 19.24 26.30 -7.19
C LEU A 105 18.00 26.17 -8.09
N PRO A 106 18.13 26.36 -9.41
CA PRO A 106 17.06 26.11 -10.36
C PRO A 106 16.43 24.73 -10.15
N LYS A 107 15.11 24.65 -10.11
CA LYS A 107 14.36 23.40 -9.93
C LYS A 107 13.57 23.06 -11.18
N SER A 108 13.48 21.77 -11.48
CA SER A 108 12.53 21.28 -12.48
C SER A 108 11.09 21.35 -11.96
N HIS A 109 10.11 21.12 -12.83
CA HIS A 109 8.69 21.11 -12.47
C HIS A 109 8.36 20.11 -11.34
N GLY A 110 9.17 19.06 -11.17
CA GLY A 110 9.04 18.07 -10.08
C GLY A 110 9.80 18.42 -8.79
N GLY A 111 10.36 19.64 -8.69
CA GLY A 111 11.11 20.12 -7.52
C GLY A 111 12.48 19.48 -7.33
N ARG A 112 12.99 18.73 -8.32
CA ARG A 112 14.37 18.22 -8.37
C ARG A 112 15.32 19.32 -8.86
N ILE A 113 16.61 19.19 -8.60
CA ILE A 113 17.62 20.12 -9.13
C ILE A 113 17.63 20.03 -10.66
N GLY A 114 17.52 21.17 -11.33
CA GLY A 114 17.65 21.25 -12.79
C GLY A 114 19.12 21.09 -13.20
N ILE A 115 19.36 20.31 -14.25
CA ILE A 115 20.67 20.17 -14.90
C ILE A 115 20.56 20.74 -16.32
N ASP A 116 21.68 21.21 -16.86
CA ASP A 116 21.84 21.55 -18.27
C ASP A 116 21.95 20.29 -19.14
N GLU A 117 22.07 20.47 -20.46
CA GLU A 117 22.26 19.41 -21.45
C GLU A 117 23.68 18.85 -21.47
#